data_AF-A0A957BAZ4-F1
#
_entry.id   AF-A0A957BAZ4-F1
#
_cell.length_a   1.000
_cell.length_b   1.000
_cell.length_c   1.000
_cell.angle_alpha   90.00
_cell.angle_beta   90.00
_cell.angle_gamma   90.00
#
_symmetry.space_group_name_H-M   'P 1'
#
loop_
_entity.id
_entity.type
_entity.pdbx_description
1 polymer ?
#
loop_
_entity_poly.entity_id
_entity_poly.type
_entity_poly.pdbx_seq_one_letter_code
_entity_poly.pdbx_strand_id
1 'polypeptide(L)'
;HKISEVYVDRETGLPYPDMPGILSVRLHRPRNDSQQVFFGTLLDVTRNDAYLPYLSESEFCSSCHFGVFGGVVGMERVTDGTTIYNSYGEWLASPYSNPESEVTCQDCHMPPSGSNWFVFAERGGLERDYVTLHDHTMLGVSDEAFMQNAVTLDTNAERLDGQVQIEVNITNDKTGHHVPTDAPMRSMILVVEAYDADGNVLQLLDGSVNPDYAGDFAGVAGETYAKILRDDLTGEMPSAAIWRPVTIVEDNRIAAMATDTTSYTFAVPDNTTVTVQVRLLFRRAFYDLANIKGWNDPDILMEETTIELPVN
;
A
#
# COMPACT_ATOMS: atom_id res chain seq x y z
N HIS A 1 -14.69 19.03 -9.41
CA HIS A 1 -15.16 17.63 -9.51
C HIS A 1 -16.59 17.61 -10.06
N LYS A 2 -16.95 16.64 -10.92
CA LYS A 2 -18.33 16.45 -11.45
C LYS A 2 -18.99 15.18 -10.90
N ILE A 3 -18.39 14.60 -9.86
CA ILE A 3 -18.88 13.44 -9.16
C ILE A 3 -19.67 13.96 -7.96
N SER A 4 -20.91 13.49 -7.79
CA SER A 4 -21.75 13.91 -6.67
C SER A 4 -22.03 12.84 -5.63
N GLU A 5 -21.68 11.57 -5.90
CA GLU A 5 -22.06 10.41 -5.09
C GLU A 5 -21.25 9.18 -5.54
N VAL A 6 -20.96 8.26 -4.62
CA VAL A 6 -20.56 6.87 -4.93
C VAL A 6 -21.71 5.94 -4.53
N TYR A 7 -22.00 4.95 -5.36
CA TYR A 7 -23.00 3.92 -5.11
C TYR A 7 -22.37 2.80 -4.29
N VAL A 8 -22.71 2.76 -3.01
CA VAL A 8 -22.31 1.70 -2.09
C VAL A 8 -23.50 0.82 -1.71
N ASP A 9 -23.20 -0.44 -1.43
CA ASP A 9 -24.10 -1.38 -0.79
C ASP A 9 -24.28 -0.97 0.68
N ARG A 10 -25.54 -0.84 1.12
CA ARG A 10 -25.87 -0.41 2.48
C ARG A 10 -25.54 -1.46 3.55
N GLU A 11 -25.44 -2.74 3.17
CA GLU A 11 -25.11 -3.81 4.10
C GLU A 11 -23.61 -3.88 4.37
N THR A 12 -22.79 -3.65 3.33
CA THR A 12 -21.33 -3.83 3.42
C THR A 12 -20.56 -2.52 3.51
N GLY A 13 -21.16 -1.39 3.09
CA GLY A 13 -20.47 -0.10 2.93
C GLY A 13 -19.53 -0.04 1.72
N LEU A 14 -19.39 -1.13 0.94
CA LEU A 14 -18.51 -1.20 -0.21
C LEU A 14 -19.26 -0.86 -1.50
N PRO A 15 -18.58 -0.40 -2.57
CA PRO A 15 -19.18 -0.36 -3.90
C PRO A 15 -19.67 -1.75 -4.33
N TYR A 16 -20.72 -1.80 -5.14
CA TYR A 16 -21.20 -3.08 -5.66
C TYR A 16 -20.13 -3.76 -6.54
N PRO A 17 -19.90 -5.09 -6.40
CA PRO A 17 -18.87 -5.80 -7.14
C PRO A 17 -18.99 -5.73 -8.67
N ASP A 18 -20.19 -5.56 -9.22
CA ASP A 18 -20.47 -5.41 -10.65
C ASP A 18 -20.25 -3.99 -11.19
N MET A 19 -19.95 -3.04 -10.31
CA MET A 19 -19.77 -1.63 -10.63
C MET A 19 -18.36 -1.13 -10.27
N PRO A 20 -17.24 -1.68 -10.78
CA PRO A 20 -15.92 -1.17 -10.47
C PRO A 20 -15.65 0.23 -11.07
N GLY A 21 -14.88 1.06 -10.37
CA GLY A 21 -14.37 2.32 -10.87
C GLY A 21 -15.47 3.34 -11.14
N ILE A 22 -15.48 3.90 -12.35
CA ILE A 22 -16.45 4.92 -12.75
C ILE A 22 -17.91 4.41 -12.75
N LEU A 23 -18.12 3.09 -12.75
CA LEU A 23 -19.46 2.52 -12.67
C LEU A 23 -20.08 2.73 -11.28
N SER A 24 -19.27 2.85 -10.23
CA SER A 24 -19.76 3.14 -8.88
C SER A 24 -20.08 4.61 -8.68
N VAL A 25 -19.91 5.52 -9.64
CA VAL A 25 -20.07 6.97 -9.35
C VAL A 25 -21.22 7.63 -10.11
N ARG A 26 -21.85 8.62 -9.46
CA ARG A 26 -22.73 9.57 -10.14
C ARG A 26 -21.91 10.68 -10.79
N LEU A 27 -21.52 10.46 -12.04
CA LEU A 27 -20.81 11.45 -12.86
C LEU A 27 -21.78 12.36 -13.64
N HIS A 28 -21.76 13.66 -13.35
CA HIS A 28 -22.50 14.68 -14.09
C HIS A 28 -21.80 15.04 -15.40
N ARG A 29 -22.52 15.01 -16.52
CA ARG A 29 -22.01 15.35 -17.86
C ARG A 29 -22.78 16.53 -18.48
N PRO A 30 -22.48 17.78 -18.09
CA PRO A 30 -23.04 19.00 -18.71
C PRO A 30 -22.88 19.00 -20.23
N ARG A 31 -23.92 19.39 -20.98
CA ARG A 31 -23.88 19.40 -22.46
C ARG A 31 -23.21 20.65 -23.03
N ASN A 32 -23.21 21.74 -22.28
CA ASN A 32 -22.62 23.02 -22.67
C ASN A 32 -22.29 23.87 -21.43
N ASP A 33 -21.68 25.02 -21.66
CA ASP A 33 -21.16 25.89 -20.60
C ASP A 33 -22.24 26.43 -19.64
N SER A 34 -23.47 26.59 -20.12
CA SER A 34 -24.59 27.05 -19.26
C SER A 34 -25.03 26.01 -18.22
N GLN A 35 -24.61 24.75 -18.38
CA GLN A 35 -24.94 23.64 -17.47
C GLN A 35 -23.75 23.20 -16.63
N GLN A 36 -22.60 23.88 -16.71
CA GLN A 36 -21.42 23.50 -15.94
C GLN A 36 -21.75 23.51 -14.46
N VAL A 37 -21.29 22.47 -13.76
CA VAL A 37 -21.37 22.34 -12.32
C VAL A 37 -20.03 21.87 -11.80
N PHE A 38 -19.58 22.46 -10.70
CA PHE A 38 -18.40 22.00 -9.97
C PHE A 38 -18.77 21.77 -8.50
N PHE A 39 -18.40 20.60 -7.98
CA PHE A 39 -18.53 20.28 -6.57
C PHE A 39 -17.24 20.57 -5.82
N GLY A 40 -17.37 21.08 -4.60
CA GLY A 40 -16.28 21.36 -3.67
C GLY A 40 -16.73 21.28 -2.21
N THR A 41 -15.76 21.19 -1.30
CA THR A 41 -15.96 21.02 0.15
C THR A 41 -16.04 22.35 0.91
N LEU A 42 -16.02 23.47 0.20
CA LEU A 42 -16.04 24.82 0.78
C LEU A 42 -17.38 25.49 0.55
N LEU A 43 -17.82 26.30 1.53
CA LEU A 43 -19.11 26.98 1.52
C LEU A 43 -19.10 28.31 0.75
N ASP A 44 -17.92 28.82 0.34
CA ASP A 44 -17.77 30.06 -0.43
C ASP A 44 -18.06 29.89 -1.93
N VAL A 45 -19.10 29.12 -2.21
CA VAL A 45 -19.54 28.75 -3.55
C VAL A 45 -20.00 30.02 -4.28
N THR A 46 -19.29 30.36 -5.35
CA THR A 46 -19.71 31.42 -6.29
C THR A 46 -19.95 30.78 -7.66
N ARG A 47 -20.82 31.36 -8.50
CA ARG A 47 -21.17 30.82 -9.83
C ARG A 47 -21.97 29.51 -9.75
N ASN A 48 -21.92 28.68 -10.81
CA ASN A 48 -22.61 27.39 -10.89
C ASN A 48 -21.85 26.27 -10.15
N ASP A 49 -21.25 26.59 -9.01
CA ASP A 49 -20.58 25.62 -8.16
C ASP A 49 -21.56 25.13 -7.08
N ALA A 50 -21.27 24.02 -6.41
CA ALA A 50 -22.11 23.47 -5.36
C ALA A 50 -21.27 22.89 -4.22
N TYR A 51 -21.70 23.18 -2.99
CA TYR A 51 -21.12 22.59 -1.79
C TYR A 51 -21.50 21.11 -1.71
N LEU A 52 -20.49 20.26 -1.52
CA LEU A 52 -20.63 18.81 -1.39
C LEU A 52 -19.62 18.28 -0.37
N PRO A 53 -20.00 18.18 0.92
CA PRO A 53 -19.10 17.71 1.98
C PRO A 53 -18.65 16.26 1.77
N TYR A 54 -19.46 15.47 1.06
CA TYR A 54 -19.17 14.09 0.70
C TYR A 54 -17.80 13.89 0.02
N LEU A 55 -17.24 14.91 -0.64
CA LEU A 55 -15.89 14.83 -1.22
C LEU A 55 -14.76 14.73 -0.16
N SER A 56 -15.07 15.01 1.11
CA SER A 56 -14.17 14.84 2.26
C SER A 56 -14.32 13.48 2.95
N GLU A 57 -15.19 12.60 2.47
CA GLU A 57 -15.41 11.28 3.08
C GLU A 57 -14.57 10.19 2.38
N SER A 58 -14.05 9.21 3.12
CA SER A 58 -13.31 8.08 2.55
C SER A 58 -14.10 7.30 1.50
N GLU A 59 -15.44 7.29 1.61
CA GLU A 59 -16.34 6.65 0.65
C GLU A 59 -16.15 7.20 -0.77
N PHE A 60 -15.73 8.47 -0.91
CA PHE A 60 -15.40 9.06 -2.22
C PHE A 60 -14.27 8.29 -2.94
N CYS A 61 -13.30 7.76 -2.20
CA CYS A 61 -12.17 6.99 -2.74
C CYS A 61 -12.58 5.55 -3.12
N SER A 62 -13.63 5.03 -2.48
CA SER A 62 -14.02 3.61 -2.57
C SER A 62 -14.29 3.15 -4.00
N SER A 63 -14.83 4.02 -4.87
CA SER A 63 -15.18 3.66 -6.24
C SER A 63 -13.99 3.10 -7.03
N CYS A 64 -12.79 3.59 -6.77
CA CYS A 64 -11.57 3.16 -7.45
C CYS A 64 -10.69 2.24 -6.59
N HIS A 65 -10.82 2.31 -5.26
CA HIS A 65 -10.02 1.58 -4.27
C HIS A 65 -10.71 0.29 -3.76
N PHE A 66 -11.66 -0.22 -4.54
CA PHE A 66 -12.30 -1.52 -4.41
C PHE A 66 -12.58 -2.12 -5.78
N GLY A 67 -12.28 -3.41 -5.99
CA GLY A 67 -12.46 -4.05 -7.28
C GLY A 67 -12.47 -5.56 -7.25
N VAL A 68 -13.58 -6.13 -7.76
CA VAL A 68 -13.74 -7.57 -8.02
C VAL A 68 -13.69 -7.79 -9.53
N PHE A 69 -12.85 -8.72 -9.98
CA PHE A 69 -12.65 -9.02 -11.40
C PHE A 69 -12.81 -10.53 -11.67
N GLY A 70 -13.02 -10.88 -12.93
CA GLY A 70 -13.36 -12.24 -13.32
C GLY A 70 -14.81 -12.61 -12.96
N GLY A 71 -15.11 -13.90 -12.98
CA GLY A 71 -16.44 -14.42 -12.64
C GLY A 71 -17.55 -14.05 -13.63
N VAL A 72 -18.80 -14.23 -13.18
CA VAL A 72 -20.03 -13.89 -13.91
C VAL A 72 -20.69 -12.69 -13.26
N VAL A 73 -20.77 -11.59 -14.02
CA VAL A 73 -21.40 -10.34 -13.59
C VAL A 73 -22.93 -10.50 -13.58
N GLY A 74 -23.54 -10.20 -12.45
CA GLY A 74 -24.98 -10.05 -12.26
C GLY A 74 -25.31 -8.69 -11.64
N MET A 75 -26.59 -8.39 -11.51
CA MET A 75 -27.03 -7.15 -10.86
C MET A 75 -26.55 -7.12 -9.41
N GLU A 76 -25.72 -6.12 -9.09
CA GLU A 76 -25.17 -5.87 -7.74
C GLU A 76 -24.25 -6.97 -7.22
N ARG A 77 -23.79 -7.90 -8.07
CA ARG A 77 -22.99 -9.06 -7.65
C ARG A 77 -22.07 -9.60 -8.74
N VAL A 78 -20.98 -10.23 -8.34
CA VAL A 78 -20.13 -11.04 -9.22
C VAL A 78 -20.00 -12.44 -8.62
N THR A 79 -20.48 -13.46 -9.34
CA THR A 79 -20.36 -14.86 -8.92
C THR A 79 -19.01 -15.40 -9.37
N ASP A 80 -18.29 -16.09 -8.49
CA ASP A 80 -16.94 -16.63 -8.75
C ASP A 80 -15.90 -15.55 -9.16
N GLY A 81 -16.12 -14.29 -8.75
CA GLY A 81 -15.18 -13.20 -8.94
C GLY A 81 -14.09 -13.18 -7.87
N THR A 82 -12.94 -12.62 -8.23
CA THR A 82 -11.78 -12.47 -7.35
C THR A 82 -11.64 -11.01 -6.93
N THR A 83 -11.53 -10.76 -5.62
CA THR A 83 -11.26 -9.42 -5.09
C THR A 83 -9.79 -9.06 -5.31
N ILE A 84 -9.52 -8.25 -6.33
CA ILE A 84 -8.16 -7.90 -6.76
C ILE A 84 -7.55 -6.87 -5.82
N TYR A 85 -8.26 -5.78 -5.56
CA TYR A 85 -7.86 -4.70 -4.66
C TYR A 85 -9.04 -4.27 -3.78
N ASN A 86 -8.75 -3.94 -2.52
CA ASN A 86 -9.75 -3.63 -1.50
C ASN A 86 -9.19 -2.71 -0.41
N SER A 87 -8.35 -1.73 -0.75
CA SER A 87 -7.76 -0.84 0.28
C SER A 87 -8.85 -0.09 1.07
N TYR A 88 -9.97 0.27 0.44
CA TYR A 88 -11.10 0.87 1.15
C TYR A 88 -11.76 -0.09 2.15
N GLY A 89 -12.00 -1.36 1.78
CA GLY A 89 -12.57 -2.34 2.71
C GLY A 89 -11.59 -2.78 3.79
N GLU A 90 -10.29 -2.82 3.49
CA GLU A 90 -9.22 -3.01 4.48
C GLU A 90 -9.24 -1.85 5.50
N TRP A 91 -9.42 -0.61 5.05
CA TRP A 91 -9.65 0.56 5.92
C TRP A 91 -10.94 0.47 6.73
N LEU A 92 -12.05 0.07 6.10
CA LEU A 92 -13.34 -0.10 6.76
C LEU A 92 -13.29 -1.16 7.87
N ALA A 93 -12.42 -2.16 7.74
CA ALA A 93 -12.21 -3.19 8.76
C ALA A 93 -11.26 -2.76 9.88
N SER A 94 -10.52 -1.66 9.73
CA SER A 94 -9.55 -1.19 10.71
C SER A 94 -10.16 -0.17 11.68
N PRO A 95 -9.49 0.09 12.83
CA PRO A 95 -9.93 1.11 13.77
C PRO A 95 -10.03 2.52 13.18
N TYR A 96 -9.39 2.80 12.04
CA TYR A 96 -9.34 4.14 11.44
C TYR A 96 -10.71 4.56 10.88
N SER A 97 -11.53 3.59 10.47
CA SER A 97 -12.88 3.84 10.00
C SER A 97 -13.89 4.15 11.11
N ASN A 98 -13.47 4.06 12.38
CA ASN A 98 -14.35 4.38 13.50
C ASN A 98 -14.78 5.85 13.42
N PRO A 99 -16.10 6.15 13.46
CA PRO A 99 -16.58 7.53 13.50
C PRO A 99 -15.99 8.39 14.63
N GLU A 100 -15.50 7.76 15.71
CA GLU A 100 -14.82 8.46 16.81
C GLU A 100 -13.34 8.79 16.52
N SER A 101 -12.67 8.05 15.63
CA SER A 101 -11.29 8.36 15.24
C SER A 101 -11.19 9.41 14.14
N GLU A 102 -12.26 9.59 13.35
CA GLU A 102 -12.37 10.58 12.26
C GLU A 102 -11.25 10.51 11.19
N VAL A 103 -10.43 9.45 11.13
CA VAL A 103 -9.32 9.35 10.17
C VAL A 103 -9.80 8.89 8.80
N THR A 104 -9.78 9.79 7.85
CA THR A 104 -10.17 9.54 6.46
C THR A 104 -8.98 9.21 5.56
N CYS A 105 -9.25 8.67 4.37
CA CYS A 105 -8.23 8.51 3.35
C CYS A 105 -7.53 9.85 3.03
N GLN A 106 -8.31 10.93 3.01
CA GLN A 106 -7.86 12.27 2.69
C GLN A 106 -6.88 12.82 3.74
N ASP A 107 -7.03 12.48 5.01
CA ASP A 107 -6.14 13.02 6.07
C ASP A 107 -4.68 12.62 5.87
N CYS A 108 -4.41 11.42 5.34
CA CYS A 108 -3.06 10.95 5.05
C CYS A 108 -2.65 11.19 3.59
N HIS A 109 -3.53 10.91 2.62
CA HIS A 109 -3.17 10.98 1.19
C HIS A 109 -3.29 12.39 0.61
N MET A 110 -4.10 13.26 1.20
CA MET A 110 -4.29 14.65 0.78
C MET A 110 -3.99 15.60 1.95
N PRO A 111 -2.74 15.63 2.46
CA PRO A 111 -2.43 16.34 3.70
C PRO A 111 -2.71 17.85 3.59
N PRO A 112 -2.92 18.53 4.73
CA PRO A 112 -2.98 19.99 4.78
C PRO A 112 -1.83 20.66 4.02
N SER A 113 -2.18 21.59 3.15
CA SER A 113 -1.24 22.45 2.44
C SER A 113 -0.99 23.73 3.23
N GLY A 114 0.25 24.21 3.24
CA GLY A 114 0.57 25.56 3.73
C GLY A 114 0.14 26.69 2.76
N SER A 115 -0.46 26.34 1.62
CA SER A 115 -1.00 27.31 0.66
C SER A 115 -2.42 27.71 1.03
N ASN A 116 -2.70 29.01 1.00
CA ASN A 116 -4.07 29.55 1.07
C ASN A 116 -4.63 29.88 -0.34
N TRP A 117 -3.93 29.46 -1.40
CA TRP A 117 -4.29 29.69 -2.80
C TRP A 117 -4.68 28.38 -3.48
N PHE A 118 -5.84 28.38 -4.13
CA PHE A 118 -6.34 27.24 -4.93
C PHE A 118 -6.08 27.40 -6.44
N VAL A 119 -5.65 28.60 -6.86
CA VAL A 119 -5.18 28.96 -8.21
C VAL A 119 -4.07 29.97 -8.03
N PHE A 120 -3.07 30.00 -8.92
CA PHE A 120 -2.01 31.00 -8.91
C PHE A 120 -2.57 32.44 -8.90
N ALA A 121 -2.00 33.32 -8.07
CA ALA A 121 -2.47 34.69 -7.90
C ALA A 121 -2.50 35.46 -9.24
N GLU A 122 -1.48 35.28 -10.08
CA GLU A 122 -1.37 35.89 -11.41
C GLU A 122 -2.41 35.36 -12.42
N ARG A 123 -3.10 34.26 -12.10
CA ARG A 123 -4.21 33.70 -12.87
C ARG A 123 -5.58 34.07 -12.28
N GLY A 124 -5.62 35.02 -11.35
CA GLY A 124 -6.84 35.46 -10.67
C GLY A 124 -7.27 34.55 -9.52
N GLY A 125 -6.33 33.81 -8.93
CA GLY A 125 -6.57 33.10 -7.68
C GLY A 125 -7.03 34.05 -6.58
N LEU A 126 -7.81 33.52 -5.65
CA LEU A 126 -8.20 34.22 -4.43
C LEU A 126 -7.63 33.46 -3.23
N GLU A 127 -7.20 34.22 -2.23
CA GLU A 127 -6.76 33.67 -0.96
C GLU A 127 -7.95 33.20 -0.12
N ARG A 128 -7.78 32.10 0.62
CA ARG A 128 -8.78 31.51 1.52
C ARG A 128 -8.19 31.24 2.89
N ASP A 129 -8.10 32.27 3.72
CA ASP A 129 -7.49 32.18 5.07
C ASP A 129 -8.40 31.54 6.13
N TYR A 130 -9.66 31.30 5.79
CA TYR A 130 -10.66 30.79 6.73
C TYR A 130 -10.75 29.25 6.74
N VAL A 131 -10.02 28.57 5.86
CA VAL A 131 -10.03 27.11 5.69
C VAL A 131 -8.64 26.58 5.41
N THR A 132 -8.40 25.33 5.82
CA THR A 132 -7.22 24.57 5.41
C THR A 132 -7.44 23.99 4.03
N LEU A 133 -6.55 24.30 3.09
CA LEU A 133 -6.52 23.65 1.78
C LEU A 133 -5.75 22.33 1.89
N HIS A 134 -6.10 21.37 1.05
CA HIS A 134 -5.51 20.02 1.05
C HIS A 134 -4.72 19.82 -0.24
N ASP A 135 -3.56 19.18 -0.12
CA ASP A 135 -2.73 18.85 -1.27
C ASP A 135 -3.41 17.76 -2.11
N HIS A 136 -3.39 17.93 -3.43
CA HIS A 136 -3.94 16.99 -4.41
C HIS A 136 -2.84 16.17 -5.09
N THR A 137 -1.62 16.16 -4.55
CA THR A 137 -0.54 15.23 -4.96
C THR A 137 -0.91 13.77 -4.70
N MET A 138 -1.81 13.49 -3.74
CA MET A 138 -2.29 12.14 -3.42
C MET A 138 -1.12 11.20 -3.08
N LEU A 139 -0.48 11.44 -1.94
CA LEU A 139 0.74 10.74 -1.51
C LEU A 139 0.57 9.22 -1.56
N GLY A 140 1.64 8.48 -1.85
CA GLY A 140 1.57 7.04 -1.99
C GLY A 140 2.89 6.46 -2.50
N VAL A 141 2.82 5.42 -3.32
CA VAL A 141 4.00 4.65 -3.76
C VAL A 141 4.99 5.43 -4.64
N SER A 142 4.68 6.65 -5.07
CA SER A 142 5.60 7.54 -5.77
C SER A 142 6.36 8.49 -4.83
N ASP A 143 6.02 8.52 -3.54
CA ASP A 143 6.66 9.37 -2.54
C ASP A 143 7.46 8.49 -1.55
N GLU A 144 8.78 8.54 -1.65
CA GLU A 144 9.67 7.71 -0.84
C GLU A 144 9.59 8.06 0.65
N ALA A 145 9.46 9.35 1.00
CA ALA A 145 9.39 9.80 2.39
C ALA A 145 8.08 9.36 3.07
N PHE A 146 6.98 9.37 2.31
CA PHE A 146 5.70 8.83 2.75
C PHE A 146 5.80 7.31 2.98
N MET A 147 6.44 6.58 2.08
CA MET A 147 6.60 5.13 2.17
C MET A 147 7.54 4.67 3.30
N GLN A 148 8.58 5.45 3.61
CA GLN A 148 9.49 5.20 4.73
C GLN A 148 8.79 5.14 6.10
N ASN A 149 7.64 5.80 6.25
CA ASN A 149 6.93 5.87 7.51
C ASN A 149 5.64 5.03 7.52
N ALA A 150 5.51 4.04 6.64
CA ALA A 150 4.27 3.27 6.52
C ALA A 150 4.14 2.13 7.53
N VAL A 151 5.25 1.64 8.10
CA VAL A 151 5.26 0.55 9.10
C VAL A 151 6.27 0.87 10.20
N THR A 152 6.37 0.00 11.20
CA THR A 152 7.42 0.03 12.22
C THR A 152 8.21 -1.27 12.17
N LEU A 153 9.54 -1.16 12.10
CA LEU A 153 10.48 -2.30 12.15
C LEU A 153 11.17 -2.31 13.51
N ASP A 154 11.04 -3.41 14.24
CA ASP A 154 11.78 -3.68 15.48
C ASP A 154 12.62 -4.95 15.30
N THR A 155 13.90 -4.89 15.67
CA THR A 155 14.83 -6.01 15.50
C THR A 155 15.60 -6.25 16.79
N ASN A 156 15.57 -7.48 17.26
CA ASN A 156 16.38 -7.96 18.37
C ASN A 156 17.39 -8.97 17.85
N ALA A 157 18.65 -8.85 18.25
CA ALA A 157 19.69 -9.80 17.86
C ALA A 157 20.54 -10.16 19.08
N GLU A 158 20.79 -11.45 19.27
CA GLU A 158 21.59 -11.96 20.38
C GLU A 158 22.59 -13.02 19.91
N ARG A 159 23.77 -13.03 20.53
CA ARG A 159 24.81 -14.01 20.26
C ARG A 159 24.77 -15.12 21.31
N LEU A 160 24.52 -16.36 20.88
CA LEU A 160 24.40 -17.54 21.74
C LEU A 160 25.12 -18.73 21.10
N ASP A 161 26.00 -19.40 21.86
CA ASP A 161 26.62 -20.69 21.48
C ASP A 161 27.20 -20.75 20.04
N GLY A 162 27.98 -19.74 19.64
CA GLY A 162 28.60 -19.68 18.30
C GLY A 162 27.62 -19.35 17.18
N GLN A 163 26.45 -18.82 17.51
CA GLN A 163 25.41 -18.41 16.57
C GLN A 163 24.93 -17.00 16.93
N VAL A 164 24.28 -16.34 15.96
CA VAL A 164 23.46 -15.15 16.21
C VAL A 164 22.01 -15.51 15.91
N GLN A 165 21.13 -15.23 16.87
CA GLN A 165 19.67 -15.35 16.71
C GLN A 165 19.11 -13.94 16.54
N ILE A 166 18.25 -13.78 15.54
CA ILE A 166 17.66 -12.50 15.15
C ILE A 166 16.15 -12.69 15.13
N GLU A 167 15.42 -11.83 15.83
CA GLU A 167 13.97 -11.71 15.74
C GLU A 167 13.63 -10.37 15.09
N VAL A 168 12.77 -10.40 14.07
CA VAL A 168 12.31 -9.21 13.36
C VAL A 168 10.80 -9.11 13.50
N ASN A 169 10.33 -7.97 14.00
CA ASN A 169 8.92 -7.63 14.13
C ASN A 169 8.59 -6.49 13.16
N ILE A 170 7.63 -6.71 12.25
CA ILE A 170 7.11 -5.67 11.36
C ILE A 170 5.67 -5.39 11.76
N THR A 171 5.40 -4.17 12.22
CA THR A 171 4.07 -3.75 12.65
C THR A 171 3.48 -2.74 11.68
N ASN A 172 2.27 -3.01 11.17
CA ASN A 172 1.51 -2.06 10.38
C ASN A 172 0.64 -1.19 11.30
N ASP A 173 1.27 -0.28 12.03
CA ASP A 173 0.64 0.63 13.00
C ASP A 173 0.44 2.06 12.47
N LYS A 174 0.89 2.34 11.24
CA LYS A 174 0.82 3.67 10.63
C LYS A 174 -0.09 3.75 9.40
N THR A 175 -0.72 2.64 9.00
CA THR A 175 -1.72 2.65 7.92
C THR A 175 -3.04 2.04 8.35
N GLY A 176 -4.13 2.58 7.80
CA GLY A 176 -5.48 2.06 8.04
C GLY A 176 -5.82 0.82 7.20
N HIS A 177 -5.00 0.41 6.24
CA HIS A 177 -5.24 -0.70 5.32
C HIS A 177 -4.10 -1.72 5.38
N HIS A 178 -4.08 -2.76 4.54
CA HIS A 178 -2.96 -3.71 4.53
C HIS A 178 -1.70 -3.08 3.92
N VAL A 179 -0.52 -3.64 4.19
CA VAL A 179 0.73 -3.25 3.54
C VAL A 179 1.41 -4.47 2.90
N PRO A 180 1.72 -4.44 1.59
CA PRO A 180 1.34 -3.42 0.60
C PRO A 180 -0.12 -3.55 0.10
N THR A 181 -0.90 -2.47 0.00
CA THR A 181 -2.29 -2.53 -0.54
C THR A 181 -2.41 -2.26 -2.06
N ASP A 182 -3.64 -2.40 -2.56
CA ASP A 182 -4.10 -2.23 -3.94
C ASP A 182 -3.47 -3.16 -4.97
N ALA A 183 -2.61 -2.63 -5.84
CA ALA A 183 -2.15 -3.37 -7.01
C ALA A 183 -1.42 -4.66 -6.56
N PRO A 184 -1.93 -5.86 -6.92
CA PRO A 184 -1.41 -7.13 -6.41
C PRO A 184 -0.02 -7.48 -6.94
N MET A 185 0.53 -6.65 -7.84
CA MET A 185 1.92 -6.75 -8.31
C MET A 185 2.94 -6.15 -7.33
N ARG A 186 2.48 -5.49 -6.26
CA ARG A 186 3.32 -4.87 -5.24
C ARG A 186 3.78 -5.90 -4.21
N SER A 187 4.99 -5.74 -3.71
CA SER A 187 5.53 -6.57 -2.63
C SER A 187 6.34 -5.75 -1.64
N MET A 188 6.33 -6.19 -0.39
CA MET A 188 7.27 -5.74 0.63
C MET A 188 8.25 -6.88 0.90
N ILE A 189 9.55 -6.60 0.90
CA ILE A 189 10.61 -7.61 0.92
C ILE A 189 11.48 -7.34 2.16
N LEU A 190 11.41 -8.23 3.14
CA LEU A 190 12.32 -8.24 4.27
C LEU A 190 13.62 -8.96 3.85
N VAL A 191 14.76 -8.34 4.12
CA VAL A 191 16.09 -8.89 3.87
C VAL A 191 16.87 -8.85 5.17
N VAL A 192 17.35 -10.01 5.61
CA VAL A 192 18.11 -10.19 6.84
C VAL A 192 19.48 -10.75 6.49
N GLU A 193 20.53 -9.99 6.80
CA GLU A 193 21.90 -10.41 6.54
C GLU A 193 22.73 -10.24 7.82
N ALA A 194 23.65 -11.17 8.04
CA ALA A 194 24.64 -11.06 9.10
C ALA A 194 26.03 -11.18 8.47
N TYR A 195 26.96 -10.33 8.89
CA TYR A 195 28.30 -10.24 8.33
C TYR A 195 29.36 -10.46 9.43
N ASP A 196 30.50 -11.04 9.06
CA ASP A 196 31.70 -11.02 9.90
C ASP A 196 32.43 -9.66 9.82
N ALA A 197 33.49 -9.50 10.62
CA ALA A 197 34.31 -8.29 10.64
C ALA A 197 35.01 -7.96 9.30
N ASP A 198 35.15 -8.94 8.39
CA ASP A 198 35.74 -8.75 7.06
C ASP A 198 34.66 -8.42 5.99
N GLY A 199 33.38 -8.40 6.37
CA GLY A 199 32.25 -8.12 5.50
C GLY A 199 31.73 -9.34 4.72
N ASN A 200 32.11 -10.57 5.10
CA ASN A 200 31.57 -11.77 4.47
C ASN A 200 30.21 -12.12 5.08
N VAL A 201 29.26 -12.50 4.23
CA VAL A 201 27.93 -12.97 4.65
C VAL A 201 28.06 -14.28 5.43
N LEU A 202 27.47 -14.31 6.62
CA LEU A 202 27.38 -15.49 7.46
C LEU A 202 26.35 -16.49 6.92
N GLN A 203 26.60 -17.77 7.18
CA GLN A 203 25.69 -18.83 6.74
C GLN A 203 24.40 -18.80 7.56
N LEU A 204 23.24 -18.70 6.88
CA LEU A 204 21.94 -18.98 7.47
C LEU A 204 21.86 -20.47 7.86
N LEU A 205 21.55 -20.73 9.12
CA LEU A 205 21.32 -22.06 9.67
C LEU A 205 19.83 -22.39 9.74
N ASP A 206 19.00 -21.42 10.10
CA ASP A 206 17.55 -21.56 10.23
C ASP A 206 16.84 -20.22 9.97
N GLY A 207 15.61 -20.27 9.47
CA GLY A 207 14.82 -19.11 9.05
C GLY A 207 14.29 -19.22 7.61
N SER A 208 13.30 -18.40 7.25
CA SER A 208 12.79 -18.34 5.87
C SER A 208 13.77 -17.64 4.93
N VAL A 209 13.59 -17.88 3.63
CA VAL A 209 14.30 -17.19 2.56
C VAL A 209 13.30 -16.63 1.58
N ASN A 210 13.65 -15.51 0.97
CA ASN A 210 12.81 -14.86 -0.02
C ASN A 210 12.59 -15.76 -1.25
N PRO A 211 11.37 -15.77 -1.82
CA PRO A 211 11.01 -16.62 -2.94
C PRO A 211 11.63 -16.15 -4.27
N ASP A 212 11.61 -17.01 -5.29
CA ASP A 212 12.20 -16.73 -6.61
C ASP A 212 11.71 -15.41 -7.23
N TYR A 213 10.43 -15.06 -7.04
CA TYR A 213 9.85 -13.82 -7.60
C TYR A 213 10.33 -12.54 -6.89
N ALA A 214 11.06 -12.65 -5.78
CA ALA A 214 11.79 -11.55 -5.15
C ALA A 214 13.05 -11.14 -5.93
N GLY A 215 13.42 -11.87 -7.00
CA GLY A 215 14.44 -11.46 -7.95
C GLY A 215 15.83 -11.44 -7.33
N ASP A 216 16.46 -10.28 -7.28
CA ASP A 216 17.82 -10.11 -6.71
C ASP A 216 17.94 -10.56 -5.24
N PHE A 217 16.82 -10.68 -4.52
CA PHE A 217 16.79 -11.18 -3.14
C PHE A 217 16.39 -12.65 -3.02
N ALA A 218 16.13 -13.35 -4.13
CA ALA A 218 15.76 -14.77 -4.08
C ALA A 218 16.80 -15.61 -3.34
N GLY A 219 16.35 -16.43 -2.39
CA GLY A 219 17.21 -17.28 -1.55
C GLY A 219 17.98 -16.54 -0.45
N VAL A 220 17.89 -15.21 -0.37
CA VAL A 220 18.42 -14.42 0.75
C VAL A 220 17.46 -14.55 1.93
N ALA A 221 18.01 -14.69 3.15
CA ALA A 221 17.22 -14.80 4.37
C ALA A 221 16.25 -13.61 4.50
N GLY A 222 15.00 -13.90 4.82
CA GLY A 222 13.93 -12.92 4.82
C GLY A 222 12.58 -13.47 4.37
N GLU A 223 11.63 -12.57 4.21
CA GLU A 223 10.24 -12.88 3.88
C GLU A 223 9.68 -11.85 2.88
N THR A 224 8.89 -12.30 1.90
CA THR A 224 8.25 -11.38 0.94
C THR A 224 6.75 -11.36 1.15
N TYR A 225 6.22 -10.20 1.57
CA TYR A 225 4.81 -9.95 1.82
C TYR A 225 4.11 -9.42 0.56
N ALA A 226 3.19 -10.21 -0.01
CA ALA A 226 2.47 -9.90 -1.23
C ALA A 226 1.13 -10.65 -1.32
N LYS A 227 0.26 -10.19 -2.24
CA LYS A 227 -0.89 -10.96 -2.69
C LYS A 227 -0.53 -11.67 -3.99
N ILE A 228 -0.40 -12.99 -3.95
CA ILE A 228 0.00 -13.79 -5.10
C ILE A 228 -1.24 -14.27 -5.84
N LEU A 229 -1.32 -13.89 -7.11
CA LEU A 229 -2.33 -14.35 -8.05
C LEU A 229 -1.72 -15.39 -8.99
N ARG A 230 -2.51 -16.41 -9.33
CA ARG A 230 -2.21 -17.33 -10.44
C ARG A 230 -3.20 -17.08 -11.58
N ASP A 231 -2.70 -16.92 -12.81
CA ASP A 231 -3.53 -16.94 -14.01
C ASP A 231 -4.04 -18.36 -14.27
N ASP A 232 -5.34 -18.58 -14.18
CA ASP A 232 -5.93 -19.92 -14.31
C ASP A 232 -5.88 -20.46 -15.74
N LEU A 233 -5.61 -19.61 -16.74
CA LEU A 233 -5.47 -20.02 -18.14
C LEU A 233 -4.05 -20.48 -18.48
N THR A 234 -3.03 -19.88 -17.88
CA THR A 234 -1.62 -20.09 -18.25
C THR A 234 -0.78 -20.74 -17.15
N GLY A 235 -1.24 -20.67 -15.90
CA GLY A 235 -0.45 -21.06 -14.73
C GLY A 235 0.60 -20.04 -14.32
N GLU A 236 0.67 -18.86 -14.96
CA GLU A 236 1.59 -17.77 -14.58
C GLU A 236 1.39 -17.39 -13.11
N MET A 237 2.48 -17.35 -12.35
CA MET A 237 2.49 -17.06 -10.92
C MET A 237 3.87 -16.51 -10.52
N PRO A 238 3.96 -15.31 -9.89
CA PRO A 238 2.86 -14.40 -9.63
C PRO A 238 2.36 -13.70 -10.92
N SER A 239 1.05 -13.62 -11.11
CA SER A 239 0.44 -12.93 -12.26
C SER A 239 -0.01 -11.51 -11.89
N ALA A 240 0.26 -10.56 -12.78
CA ALA A 240 -0.32 -9.22 -12.74
C ALA A 240 -1.51 -9.04 -13.72
N ALA A 241 -1.92 -10.11 -14.41
CA ALA A 241 -2.94 -10.08 -15.45
C ALA A 241 -4.37 -10.12 -14.87
N ILE A 242 -4.73 -9.12 -14.07
CA ILE A 242 -6.00 -9.03 -13.33
C ILE A 242 -7.26 -9.01 -14.23
N TRP A 243 -7.09 -8.83 -15.54
CA TRP A 243 -8.16 -8.90 -16.55
C TRP A 243 -8.47 -10.33 -17.01
N ARG A 244 -7.69 -11.33 -16.58
CA ARG A 244 -7.95 -12.76 -16.81
C ARG A 244 -8.59 -13.41 -15.59
N PRO A 245 -9.18 -14.61 -15.73
CA PRO A 245 -9.52 -15.44 -14.58
C PRO A 245 -8.26 -15.73 -13.76
N VAL A 246 -8.29 -15.33 -12.49
CA VAL A 246 -7.18 -15.50 -11.55
C VAL A 246 -7.68 -16.03 -10.22
N THR A 247 -6.84 -16.85 -9.59
CA THR A 247 -7.04 -17.35 -8.23
C THR A 247 -6.00 -16.73 -7.31
N ILE A 248 -6.43 -16.26 -6.13
CA ILE A 248 -5.50 -15.91 -5.04
C ILE A 248 -4.93 -17.21 -4.49
N VAL A 249 -3.62 -17.39 -4.62
CA VAL A 249 -2.92 -18.58 -4.08
C VAL A 249 -2.34 -18.30 -2.70
N GLU A 250 -2.01 -17.04 -2.43
CA GLU A 250 -1.40 -16.58 -1.19
C GLU A 250 -1.71 -15.09 -0.98
N ASP A 251 -1.93 -14.69 0.27
CA ASP A 251 -2.01 -13.30 0.69
C ASP A 251 -1.42 -13.21 2.10
N ASN A 252 -0.11 -12.98 2.19
CA ASN A 252 0.62 -12.81 3.45
C ASN A 252 0.89 -11.32 3.73
N ARG A 253 0.19 -10.39 3.08
CA ARG A 253 0.33 -8.95 3.37
C ARG A 253 0.02 -8.65 4.83
N ILE A 254 0.71 -7.68 5.42
CA ILE A 254 0.50 -7.33 6.83
C ILE A 254 -0.79 -6.51 6.94
N ALA A 255 -1.80 -7.09 7.60
CA ALA A 255 -3.09 -6.42 7.82
C ALA A 255 -2.95 -5.15 8.65
N ALA A 256 -3.92 -4.24 8.56
CA ALA A 256 -3.93 -3.03 9.38
C ALA A 256 -3.87 -3.39 10.88
N MET A 257 -2.98 -2.75 11.64
CA MET A 257 -2.73 -2.99 13.07
C MET A 257 -2.18 -4.37 13.41
N ALA A 258 -1.78 -5.17 12.42
CA ALA A 258 -1.14 -6.46 12.65
C ALA A 258 0.38 -6.32 12.77
N THR A 259 0.99 -7.29 13.45
CA THR A 259 2.43 -7.51 13.51
C THR A 259 2.74 -8.86 12.92
N ASP A 260 3.75 -8.93 12.05
CA ASP A 260 4.39 -10.18 11.66
C ASP A 260 5.74 -10.32 12.37
N THR A 261 6.05 -11.52 12.83
CA THR A 261 7.30 -11.84 13.56
C THR A 261 8.02 -12.97 12.86
N THR A 262 9.26 -12.73 12.44
CA THR A 262 10.14 -13.74 11.84
C THR A 262 11.42 -13.92 12.63
N SER A 263 12.04 -15.10 12.55
CA SER A 263 13.27 -15.41 13.27
C SER A 263 14.30 -16.06 12.36
N TYR A 264 15.58 -15.72 12.56
CA TYR A 264 16.70 -16.19 11.76
C TYR A 264 17.87 -16.55 12.66
N THR A 265 18.58 -17.62 12.31
CA THR A 265 19.78 -18.05 13.02
C THR A 265 20.94 -18.15 12.04
N PHE A 266 22.06 -17.49 12.33
CA PHE A 266 23.26 -17.53 11.50
C PHE A 266 24.44 -18.13 12.28
N ALA A 267 25.30 -18.87 11.57
CA ALA A 267 26.55 -19.40 12.10
C ALA A 267 27.57 -18.28 12.30
N VAL A 268 28.19 -18.21 13.47
CA VAL A 268 29.19 -17.17 13.79
C VAL A 268 30.58 -17.81 13.95
N PRO A 269 31.57 -17.40 13.14
CA PRO A 269 32.96 -17.81 13.34
C PRO A 269 33.49 -17.39 14.72
N ASP A 270 34.44 -18.17 15.25
CA ASP A 270 35.10 -17.82 16.51
C ASP A 270 35.78 -16.45 16.42
N ASN A 271 35.66 -15.68 17.50
CA ASN A 271 36.42 -14.44 17.71
C ASN A 271 36.21 -13.33 16.66
N THR A 272 35.04 -13.29 15.99
CA THR A 272 34.65 -12.19 15.08
C THR A 272 33.53 -11.34 15.66
N THR A 273 33.54 -10.04 15.36
CA THR A 273 32.37 -9.16 15.54
C THR A 273 31.35 -9.52 14.47
N VAL A 274 30.06 -9.44 14.82
CA VAL A 274 28.97 -9.68 13.88
C VAL A 274 28.20 -8.40 13.65
N THR A 275 27.98 -8.04 12.38
CA THR A 275 27.07 -6.96 12.00
C THR A 275 25.81 -7.56 11.42
N VAL A 276 24.68 -7.36 12.09
CA VAL A 276 23.34 -7.73 11.58
C VAL A 276 22.76 -6.53 10.86
N GLN A 277 22.35 -6.69 9.61
CA GLN A 277 21.63 -5.70 8.82
C GLN A 277 20.26 -6.26 8.45
N VAL A 278 19.21 -5.53 8.82
CA VAL A 278 17.81 -5.83 8.47
C VAL A 278 17.26 -4.69 7.66
N ARG A 279 16.74 -4.99 6.46
CA ARG A 279 16.18 -4.01 5.53
C ARG A 279 14.78 -4.43 5.12
N LEU A 280 13.87 -3.48 5.08
CA LEU A 280 12.51 -3.66 4.56
C LEU A 280 12.33 -2.79 3.31
N LEU A 281 12.06 -3.45 2.18
CA LEU A 281 12.01 -2.81 0.87
C LEU A 281 10.60 -2.87 0.29
N PHE A 282 10.14 -1.81 -0.36
CA PHE A 282 8.92 -1.83 -1.15
C PHE A 282 9.24 -1.90 -2.64
N ARG A 283 8.62 -2.85 -3.33
CA ARG A 283 8.74 -3.05 -4.78
C ARG A 283 7.38 -2.87 -5.46
N ARG A 284 7.37 -2.05 -6.52
CA ARG A 284 6.14 -1.65 -7.24
C ARG A 284 5.56 -2.75 -8.15
N ALA A 285 6.41 -3.64 -8.66
CA ALA A 285 6.04 -4.72 -9.57
C ALA A 285 6.97 -5.92 -9.35
N PHE A 286 6.46 -7.15 -9.46
CA PHE A 286 7.30 -8.35 -9.42
C PHE A 286 8.49 -8.28 -10.39
N TYR A 287 9.60 -8.88 -9.99
CA TYR A 287 10.91 -8.70 -10.64
C TYR A 287 10.88 -9.02 -12.14
N ASP A 288 10.35 -10.18 -12.51
CA ASP A 288 10.27 -10.60 -13.92
C ASP A 288 9.36 -9.68 -14.75
N LEU A 289 8.26 -9.21 -14.17
CA LEU A 289 7.37 -8.26 -14.84
C LEU A 289 8.10 -6.93 -15.10
N ALA A 290 8.81 -6.41 -14.10
CA ALA A 290 9.60 -5.19 -14.25
C ALA A 290 10.65 -5.34 -15.36
N ASN A 291 11.38 -6.46 -15.38
CA ASN A 291 12.36 -6.78 -16.41
C ASN A 291 11.76 -6.87 -17.82
N ILE A 292 10.65 -7.60 -17.97
CA ILE A 292 9.95 -7.76 -19.26
C ILE A 292 9.46 -6.40 -19.79
N LYS A 293 9.03 -5.50 -18.89
CA LYS A 293 8.55 -4.16 -19.26
C LYS A 293 9.66 -3.12 -19.39
N GLY A 294 10.88 -3.44 -18.96
CA GLY A 294 11.98 -2.48 -18.89
C GLY A 294 11.74 -1.37 -17.86
N TRP A 295 10.96 -1.66 -16.82
CA TRP A 295 10.77 -0.75 -15.69
C TRP A 295 12.00 -0.82 -14.78
N ASN A 296 12.59 0.34 -14.51
CA ASN A 296 13.83 0.49 -13.75
C ASN A 296 13.65 1.35 -12.49
N ASP A 297 12.40 1.50 -12.03
CA ASP A 297 12.12 2.14 -10.75
C ASP A 297 12.84 1.38 -9.63
N PRO A 298 13.63 2.07 -8.79
CA PRO A 298 14.30 1.42 -7.68
C PRO A 298 13.29 0.95 -6.63
N ASP A 299 13.65 -0.11 -5.92
CA ASP A 299 12.98 -0.47 -4.67
C ASP A 299 13.13 0.68 -3.67
N ILE A 300 12.07 0.93 -2.88
CA ILE A 300 12.09 1.97 -1.85
C ILE A 300 12.53 1.31 -0.54
N LEU A 301 13.61 1.80 0.07
CA LEU A 301 13.95 1.42 1.44
C LEU A 301 12.90 2.04 2.38
N MET A 302 12.07 1.18 2.99
CA MET A 302 11.06 1.59 3.94
C MET A 302 11.69 1.78 5.32
N GLU A 303 12.36 0.74 5.83
CA GLU A 303 12.95 0.72 7.16
C GLU A 303 14.28 -0.03 7.11
N GLU A 304 15.22 0.34 7.98
CA GLU A 304 16.51 -0.33 8.13
C GLU A 304 16.94 -0.35 9.59
N THR A 305 17.55 -1.44 10.03
CA THR A 305 18.21 -1.54 11.33
C THR A 305 19.56 -2.23 11.17
N THR A 306 20.59 -1.69 11.83
CA THR A 306 21.92 -2.31 11.90
C THR A 306 22.31 -2.50 13.37
N ILE A 307 22.69 -3.72 13.73
CA ILE A 307 23.11 -4.08 15.10
C ILE A 307 24.52 -4.68 15.04
N GLU A 308 25.44 -4.08 15.78
CA GLU A 308 26.77 -4.65 15.99
C GLU A 308 26.77 -5.49 17.27
N LEU A 309 27.14 -6.76 17.14
CA LEU A 309 27.32 -7.69 18.25
C LEU A 309 28.82 -7.93 18.45
N PRO A 310 29.38 -7.55 19.61
CA PRO A 310 30.80 -7.70 19.86
C PRO A 310 31.23 -9.17 19.91
N VAL A 311 32.54 -9.38 19.90
CA VAL A 311 33.14 -10.66 20.28
C VAL A 311 32.73 -11.00 21.72
N ASN A 312 32.30 -12.25 21.95
CA ASN A 312 32.02 -12.77 23.30
C ASN A 312 33.30 -12.82 24.17
#